data_AF-A0A7C7PSY5-F1
#
_entry.id   AF-A0A7C7PSY5-F1
#
_cell.length_a   1.000
_cell.length_b   1.000
_cell.length_c   1.000
_cell.angle_alpha   90.00
_cell.angle_beta   90.00
_cell.angle_gamma   90.00
#
_symmetry.space_group_name_H-M   'P 1'
#
loop_
_entity.id
_entity.type
_entity.pdbx_description
1 polymer ?
#
loop_
_entity_poly.entity_id
_entity_poly.type
_entity_poly.pdbx_seq_one_letter_code
_entity_poly.pdbx_strand_id
1 'polypeptide(L)'
;MPLMYGYPEPKFYRLHKFALQLHKSRELREKFKEDPESVMNQFNLSDEEKELVKSQDPIKMFHAGISPYAIFYIVWEGYGLITRPVQEQMLYNRLKEKR
;
A
#
# COMPACT_ATOMS: atom_id res chain seq x y z
N MET A 1 33.26 16.53 14.06
CA MET A 1 31.95 15.86 13.91
C MET A 1 32.22 14.41 13.57
N PRO A 2 31.79 13.43 14.39
CA PRO A 2 31.93 12.03 14.02
C PRO A 2 30.99 11.73 12.85
N LEU A 3 31.50 11.04 11.82
CA LEU A 3 30.71 10.48 10.73
C LEU A 3 29.85 9.34 11.31
N MET A 4 28.59 9.61 11.62
CA MET A 4 27.62 8.54 11.88
C MET A 4 27.28 7.86 10.55
N TYR A 5 27.83 6.66 10.34
CA TYR A 5 27.33 5.75 9.31
C TYR A 5 25.96 5.22 9.78
N GLY A 6 24.89 5.91 9.39
CA GLY A 6 23.53 5.41 9.47
C GLY A 6 23.22 4.52 8.26
N TYR A 7 22.39 3.50 8.45
CA TYR A 7 21.80 2.80 7.31
C TYR A 7 20.99 3.83 6.51
N PRO A 8 21.12 3.91 5.18
CA PRO A 8 20.31 4.84 4.40
C PRO A 8 18.84 4.54 4.64
N GLU A 9 18.00 5.58 4.72
CA GLU A 9 16.56 5.35 4.81
C GLU A 9 16.11 4.55 3.58
N PRO A 10 15.49 3.37 3.76
CA PRO A 10 14.93 2.64 2.64
C PRO A 10 13.90 3.52 1.93
N LYS A 11 13.98 3.62 0.59
CA LYS A 11 13.20 4.57 -0.24
C LYS A 11 11.71 4.70 0.14
N PHE A 12 11.09 3.59 0.57
CA PHE A 12 9.66 3.52 0.91
C PHE A 12 9.40 3.04 2.34
N TYR A 13 10.27 3.37 3.29
CA TYR A 13 10.14 2.91 4.68
C TYR A 13 8.79 3.29 5.32
N ARG A 14 8.31 4.52 5.08
CA ARG A 14 7.05 5.01 5.65
C ARG A 14 5.85 4.24 5.08
N LEU A 15 5.82 4.01 3.78
CA LEU A 15 4.79 3.19 3.13
C LEU A 15 4.77 1.76 3.70
N HIS A 16 5.93 1.12 3.90
CA HIS A 16 5.98 -0.23 4.47
C HIS A 16 5.48 -0.26 5.92
N LYS A 17 5.84 0.76 6.73
CA LYS A 17 5.34 0.91 8.10
C LYS A 17 3.82 1.11 8.12
N PHE A 18 3.31 1.96 7.22
CA PHE A 18 1.88 2.19 7.00
C PHE A 18 1.15 0.89 6.64
N ALA A 19 1.65 0.14 5.67
CA ALA A 19 1.07 -1.14 5.25
C ALA A 19 0.99 -2.14 6.42
N LEU A 20 2.05 -2.24 7.24
CA LEU A 20 2.05 -3.11 8.41
C LEU A 20 1.01 -2.68 9.46
N GLN A 21 0.78 -1.38 9.64
CA GLN A 21 -0.26 -0.90 10.56
C GLN A 21 -1.67 -1.16 10.04
N LEU A 22 -1.89 -1.00 8.73
CA LEU A 22 -3.14 -1.44 8.11
C LEU A 22 -3.40 -2.92 8.37
N HIS A 23 -2.41 -3.78 8.27
CA HIS A 23 -2.57 -5.20 8.57
C HIS A 23 -2.95 -5.47 10.04
N LYS A 24 -2.27 -4.78 10.97
CA LYS A 24 -2.45 -5.02 12.40
C LYS A 24 -3.74 -4.45 12.98
N SER A 25 -4.26 -3.35 12.45
CA SER A 25 -5.40 -2.63 13.02
C SER A 25 -6.61 -2.64 12.10
N ARG A 26 -7.66 -3.39 12.51
CA ARG A 26 -8.95 -3.35 11.82
C ARG A 26 -9.57 -1.96 11.84
N GLU A 27 -9.50 -1.26 12.98
CA GLU A 27 -10.03 0.10 13.11
C GLU A 27 -9.34 1.06 12.13
N LEU A 28 -8.01 0.95 11.97
CA LEU A 28 -7.28 1.78 11.02
C LEU A 28 -7.70 1.47 9.57
N ARG A 29 -7.99 0.20 9.24
CA ARG A 29 -8.51 -0.15 7.91
C ARG A 29 -9.87 0.47 7.64
N GLU A 30 -10.79 0.46 8.61
CA GLU A 30 -12.10 1.10 8.41
C GLU A 30 -11.93 2.61 8.20
N LYS A 31 -11.11 3.29 9.02
CA LYS A 31 -10.78 4.70 8.80
C LYS A 31 -10.14 4.95 7.43
N PHE A 32 -9.25 4.07 7.00
CA PHE A 32 -8.59 4.18 5.71
C PHE A 32 -9.57 3.99 4.54
N LYS A 33 -10.58 3.14 4.66
CA LYS A 33 -11.62 2.99 3.63
C LYS A 33 -12.50 4.24 3.51
N GLU A 34 -12.78 4.89 4.64
CA GLU A 34 -13.60 6.10 4.70
C GLU A 34 -12.85 7.34 4.19
N ASP A 35 -11.62 7.55 4.68
CA ASP A 35 -10.77 8.67 4.30
C ASP A 35 -9.29 8.24 4.15
N PRO A 36 -8.92 7.69 2.98
CA PRO A 36 -7.56 7.24 2.73
C PRO A 36 -6.52 8.36 2.88
N GLU A 37 -6.85 9.59 2.46
CA GLU A 37 -5.92 10.71 2.42
C GLU A 37 -5.52 11.15 3.82
N SER A 38 -6.51 11.32 4.71
CA SER A 38 -6.27 11.68 6.11
C SER A 38 -5.42 10.64 6.82
N VAL A 39 -5.69 9.35 6.61
CA VAL A 39 -4.87 8.29 7.21
C VAL A 39 -3.46 8.28 6.64
N MET A 40 -3.26 8.42 5.33
CA MET A 40 -1.91 8.51 4.74
C MET A 40 -1.12 9.72 5.27
N ASN A 41 -1.79 10.85 5.54
CA ASN A 41 -1.19 12.03 6.15
C ASN A 41 -0.69 11.75 7.58
N GLN A 42 -1.41 10.96 8.38
CA GLN A 42 -0.97 10.58 9.74
C GLN A 42 0.35 9.79 9.74
N PHE A 43 0.65 9.10 8.64
CA PHE A 43 1.89 8.35 8.46
C PHE A 43 3.00 9.14 7.75
N ASN A 44 2.76 10.42 7.43
CA ASN A 44 3.67 11.29 6.71
C ASN A 44 4.15 10.69 5.37
N LEU A 45 3.26 9.98 4.66
CA LEU A 45 3.59 9.47 3.33
C LEU A 45 3.92 10.63 2.39
N SER A 46 4.99 10.49 1.60
CA SER A 46 5.29 11.44 0.53
C SER A 46 4.22 11.39 -0.57
N ASP A 47 4.22 12.38 -1.45
CA ASP A 47 3.30 12.39 -2.59
C ASP A 47 3.51 11.16 -3.50
N GLU A 48 4.78 10.74 -3.72
CA GLU A 48 5.10 9.50 -4.45
C GLU A 48 4.50 8.27 -3.75
N GLU A 49 4.63 8.16 -2.43
CA GLU A 49 4.08 7.05 -1.64
C GLU A 49 2.54 7.04 -1.72
N LYS A 50 1.90 8.19 -1.59
CA LYS A 50 0.45 8.33 -1.71
C LYS A 50 -0.05 7.97 -3.11
N GLU A 51 0.65 8.39 -4.16
CA GLU A 51 0.30 8.01 -5.53
C GLU A 51 0.38 6.50 -5.75
N LEU A 52 1.40 5.84 -5.20
CA LEU A 52 1.51 4.38 -5.25
C LEU A 52 0.33 3.71 -4.54
N VAL A 53 -0.04 4.16 -3.33
CA VAL A 53 -1.19 3.63 -2.58
C VAL A 53 -2.50 3.86 -3.34
N LYS A 54 -2.76 5.10 -3.80
CA LYS A 54 -3.98 5.48 -4.53
C LYS A 54 -4.15 4.74 -5.85
N SER A 55 -3.04 4.36 -6.50
CA SER A 55 -3.09 3.67 -7.79
C SER A 55 -3.80 2.32 -7.72
N GLN A 56 -3.79 1.66 -6.54
CA GLN A 56 -4.28 0.30 -6.34
C GLN A 56 -3.74 -0.69 -7.40
N ASP A 57 -2.57 -0.40 -7.97
CA ASP A 57 -1.95 -1.20 -9.03
C ASP A 57 -0.77 -1.99 -8.45
N PRO A 58 -0.98 -3.28 -8.12
CA PRO A 58 0.05 -4.09 -7.46
C PRO A 58 1.29 -4.29 -8.34
N ILE A 59 1.15 -4.22 -9.67
CA ILE A 59 2.28 -4.37 -10.60
C ILE A 59 3.13 -3.10 -10.56
N LYS A 60 2.50 -1.92 -10.60
CA LYS A 60 3.19 -0.63 -10.45
C LYS A 60 3.92 -0.54 -9.11
N MET A 61 3.27 -0.96 -8.02
CA MET A 61 3.88 -0.97 -6.68
C MET A 61 5.07 -1.93 -6.60
N PHE A 62 4.97 -3.12 -7.19
CA PHE A 62 6.08 -4.08 -7.21
C PHE A 62 7.28 -3.54 -7.99
N HIS A 63 7.06 -2.95 -9.17
CA HIS A 63 8.14 -2.33 -9.95
C HIS A 63 8.76 -1.12 -9.25
N ALA A 64 8.02 -0.43 -8.39
CA ALA A 64 8.57 0.62 -7.53
C ALA A 64 9.45 0.05 -6.39
N GLY A 65 9.44 -1.26 -6.14
CA GLY A 65 10.21 -1.89 -5.07
C GLY A 65 9.45 -2.03 -3.75
N ILE A 66 8.12 -1.97 -3.78
CA ILE A 66 7.30 -2.27 -2.60
C ILE A 66 7.21 -3.78 -2.39
N SER A 67 7.38 -4.23 -1.14
CA SER A 67 7.27 -5.64 -0.77
C SER A 67 5.90 -6.22 -1.12
N PRO A 68 5.82 -7.43 -1.71
CA PRO A 68 4.54 -8.09 -2.02
C PRO A 68 3.57 -8.17 -0.83
N TYR A 69 4.07 -8.36 0.39
CA TYR A 69 3.23 -8.36 1.59
C TYR A 69 2.64 -6.98 1.89
N ALA A 70 3.42 -5.91 1.72
CA ALA A 70 2.92 -4.54 1.91
C ALA A 70 1.84 -4.21 0.86
N ILE A 71 2.02 -4.64 -0.38
CA ILE A 71 1.01 -4.53 -1.44
C ILE A 71 -0.26 -5.28 -1.04
N PHE A 72 -0.14 -6.51 -0.55
CA PHE A 72 -1.27 -7.30 -0.05
C PHE A 72 -2.05 -6.54 1.04
N TYR A 73 -1.35 -6.01 2.05
CA TYR A 73 -1.99 -5.29 3.15
C TYR A 73 -2.68 -3.99 2.70
N ILE A 74 -2.11 -3.26 1.75
CA ILE A 74 -2.71 -2.01 1.26
C ILE A 74 -3.92 -2.31 0.38
N VAL A 75 -3.71 -3.12 -0.66
CA VAL A 75 -4.68 -3.31 -1.74
C VAL A 75 -5.78 -4.28 -1.29
N TRP A 76 -5.43 -5.45 -0.77
CA TRP A 76 -6.41 -6.47 -0.42
C TRP A 76 -7.09 -6.22 0.93
N GLU A 77 -6.31 -5.91 1.97
CA GLU A 77 -6.88 -5.68 3.30
C GLU A 77 -7.37 -4.24 3.48
N GLY A 78 -6.52 -3.26 3.16
CA GLY A 78 -6.80 -1.83 3.33
C GLY A 78 -8.02 -1.37 2.53
N TYR A 79 -8.00 -1.52 1.20
CA TYR A 79 -9.15 -1.21 0.35
C TYR A 79 -10.26 -2.27 0.38
N GLY A 80 -10.07 -3.37 1.12
CA GLY A 80 -11.07 -4.43 1.28
C GLY A 80 -11.34 -5.22 -0.01
N LEU A 81 -10.40 -5.28 -0.95
CA LEU A 81 -10.54 -6.10 -2.16
C LEU A 81 -10.70 -7.59 -1.82
N ILE A 82 -10.13 -8.07 -0.70
CA ILE A 82 -10.28 -9.47 -0.27
C ILE A 82 -11.74 -9.86 0.04
N THR A 83 -12.57 -8.88 0.43
CA THR A 83 -13.99 -9.13 0.77
C THR A 83 -14.91 -8.94 -0.42
N ARG A 84 -14.42 -8.47 -1.58
CA ARG A 84 -15.23 -8.32 -2.79
C ARG A 84 -15.39 -9.67 -3.51
N PRO A 85 -16.49 -9.87 -4.27
CA PRO A 85 -16.64 -11.03 -5.14
C PRO A 85 -15.39 -11.26 -6.00
N VAL A 86 -15.03 -12.53 -6.24
CA VAL A 86 -13.82 -12.90 -7.01
C VAL A 86 -13.78 -12.21 -8.39
N GLN A 87 -14.95 -11.99 -8.98
CA GLN A 87 -15.12 -11.32 -10.27
C GLN A 87 -14.75 -9.83 -10.24
N GLU A 88 -14.75 -9.19 -9.07
CA GLU A 88 -14.40 -7.77 -8.89
C GLU A 88 -12.93 -7.59 -8.44
N GLN A 89 -12.27 -8.68 -8.06
CA GLN A 89 -10.85 -8.64 -7.68
C GLN A 89 -10.01 -8.48 -8.96
N MET A 90 -9.50 -7.26 -9.19
CA MET A 90 -8.85 -6.80 -10.43
C MET A 90 -7.78 -7.73 -11.03
N LEU A 91 -7.17 -8.61 -10.23
CA LEU A 91 -6.13 -9.53 -10.66
C LEU A 91 -6.63 -10.52 -11.75
N TYR A 92 -7.92 -10.86 -11.77
CA TYR A 92 -8.46 -11.88 -12.68
C TYR A 92 -9.05 -11.35 -13.99
N ASN A 93 -9.39 -10.06 -14.06
CA ASN A 93 -10.06 -9.50 -15.25
C ASN A 93 -9.08 -8.93 -16.28
N ARG A 94 -8.01 -8.23 -15.86
CA ARG A 94 -7.03 -7.67 -16.81
C ARG A 94 -6.25 -8.74 -17.59
N LEU A 95 -6.19 -9.97 -17.09
CA LEU A 95 -5.58 -11.11 -17.80
C LEU A 95 -6.50 -11.73 -18.87
N LYS A 96 -7.82 -11.49 -18.80
CA LYS A 96 -8.77 -11.97 -19.81
C LYS A 96 -8.81 -11.09 -21.06
N GLU A 97 -8.64 -9.78 -20.91
CA GLU A 97 -8.69 -8.83 -22.04
C GLU A 97 -7.43 -8.84 -22.93
N LYS A 98 -6.37 -9.52 -22.49
CA LYS A 98 -5.11 -9.67 -23.26
C LYS A 98 -4.90 -11.06 -23.88
N ARG A 99 -5.93 -11.90 -23.91
CA ARG A 99 -5.90 -13.22 -24.59
C ARG A 99 -6.73 -13.24 -25.85
#